data_AF-A0A8J3QBV3-F1
#
_entry.id   AF-A0A8J3QBV3-F1
#
_cell.length_a   1.000
_cell.length_b   1.000
_cell.length_c   1.000
_cell.angle_alpha   90.00
_cell.angle_beta   90.00
_cell.angle_gamma   90.00
#
_symmetry.space_group_name_H-M   'P 1'
#
loop_
_entity.id
_entity.type
_entity.pdbx_description
1 polymer ?
#
loop_
_entity_poly.entity_id
_entity_poly.type
_entity_poly.pdbx_seq_one_letter_code
_entity_poly.pdbx_strand_id
1 'polypeptide(L)'
;MEIAKRLLLTMALAISTAFLVPANPASAGGQEIRVCFEVGTFGGHRVFDCFTVVVPDLAPKPPWPPTCLSCPAALIIDNELDPKFRFDFIAELGEGLQLLGEAELAGDPGKAKELIAKATDVFLASAARLDGAEARLENVGWADLKNGKFHDDTTNNPALKATGEDLVAGLSLMQLAMGDPHPEPNIEAAMARFGQAYQDIATVYGG
;
A
#
# COMPACT_ATOMS: atom_id res chain seq x y z
N MET A 1 -47.19 50.66 -3.25
CA MET A 1 -47.06 50.42 -1.80
C MET A 1 -48.01 49.29 -1.46
N GLU A 2 -47.54 48.06 -1.57
CA GLU A 2 -46.88 47.31 -0.48
C GLU A 2 -47.92 46.68 0.46
N ILE A 3 -47.57 45.48 0.95
CA ILE A 3 -48.19 44.75 2.06
C ILE A 3 -49.30 43.76 1.61
N ALA A 4 -48.97 42.59 1.06
CA ALA A 4 -48.37 41.42 1.73
C ALA A 4 -49.39 40.43 2.33
N LYS A 5 -49.06 39.14 2.16
CA LYS A 5 -49.31 38.01 3.08
C LYS A 5 -50.78 37.55 3.16
N ARG A 6 -51.18 36.27 3.06
CA ARG A 6 -50.57 34.96 3.34
C ARG A 6 -51.61 33.91 2.83
N LEU A 7 -51.22 32.91 2.02
CA LEU A 7 -50.78 31.54 2.43
C LEU A 7 -51.95 30.73 3.06
N LEU A 8 -52.35 29.52 2.64
CA LEU A 8 -51.62 28.38 2.06
C LEU A 8 -52.55 27.45 1.25
N LEU A 9 -52.10 26.99 0.09
CA LEU A 9 -52.58 25.77 -0.55
C LEU A 9 -51.58 24.64 -0.24
N THR A 10 -52.10 23.57 0.34
CA THR A 10 -51.48 22.28 0.58
C THR A 10 -51.08 21.60 -0.74
N MET A 11 -49.78 21.46 -1.00
CA MET A 11 -49.27 20.47 -1.94
C MET A 11 -48.57 19.35 -1.17
N ALA A 12 -49.16 18.16 -1.26
CA ALA A 12 -48.58 16.92 -0.80
C ALA A 12 -47.37 16.59 -1.68
N LEU A 13 -46.16 16.68 -1.11
CA LEU A 13 -44.97 16.08 -1.72
C LEU A 13 -44.94 14.60 -1.34
N ALA A 14 -45.22 13.73 -2.30
CA ALA A 14 -44.84 12.33 -2.24
C ALA A 14 -43.31 12.27 -2.33
N ILE A 15 -42.65 12.11 -1.17
CA ILE A 15 -41.21 11.85 -1.11
C ILE A 15 -41.02 10.37 -1.47
N SER A 16 -40.80 10.09 -2.75
CA SER A 16 -40.22 8.82 -3.18
C SER A 16 -38.77 8.81 -2.71
N THR A 17 -38.51 8.26 -1.53
CA THR A 17 -37.16 7.92 -1.08
C THR A 17 -36.65 6.79 -1.99
N ALA A 18 -36.03 7.16 -3.11
CA ALA A 18 -35.08 6.28 -3.76
C ALA A 18 -34.00 6.03 -2.70
N PHE A 19 -34.00 4.82 -2.14
CA PHE A 19 -32.87 4.32 -1.38
C PHE A 19 -31.66 4.35 -2.33
N LEU A 20 -30.88 5.42 -2.25
CA LEU A 20 -29.50 5.44 -2.69
C LEU A 20 -28.75 4.52 -1.73
N VAL A 21 -28.92 3.20 -1.94
CA VAL A 21 -27.91 2.25 -1.48
C VAL A 21 -26.65 2.69 -2.22
N PRO A 22 -25.56 3.06 -1.51
CA PRO A 22 -24.31 3.28 -2.20
C PRO A 22 -24.06 2.02 -3.01
N ALA A 23 -23.96 2.17 -4.34
CA ALA A 23 -23.45 1.10 -5.15
C ALA A 23 -22.06 0.84 -4.58
N ASN A 24 -21.89 -0.27 -3.85
CA ASN A 24 -20.55 -0.83 -3.68
C ASN A 24 -20.02 -0.89 -5.11
N PRO A 25 -18.93 -0.18 -5.44
CA PRO A 25 -18.34 -0.32 -6.75
C PRO A 25 -18.20 -1.82 -6.95
N ALA A 26 -18.75 -2.34 -8.05
CA ALA A 26 -18.58 -3.72 -8.42
C ALA A 26 -17.07 -3.91 -8.53
N SER A 27 -16.46 -4.43 -7.46
CA SER A 27 -15.03 -4.71 -7.45
C SER A 27 -14.83 -5.73 -8.55
N ALA A 28 -14.12 -5.31 -9.59
CA ALA A 28 -13.38 -6.26 -10.39
C ALA A 28 -12.59 -7.16 -9.41
N GLY A 29 -12.60 -8.47 -9.67
CA GLY A 29 -12.16 -9.50 -8.72
C GLY A 29 -10.79 -9.23 -8.09
N GLY A 30 -10.58 -9.77 -6.91
CA GLY A 30 -9.39 -9.54 -6.11
C GLY A 30 -9.65 -9.73 -4.62
N GLN A 31 -8.59 -10.06 -3.89
CA GLN A 31 -8.62 -10.16 -2.44
C GLN A 31 -7.74 -9.08 -1.80
N GLU A 32 -8.19 -8.59 -0.67
CA GLU A 32 -7.41 -7.66 0.16
C GLU A 32 -6.45 -8.45 1.04
N ILE A 33 -5.17 -8.10 0.95
CA ILE A 33 -4.12 -8.59 1.85
C ILE A 33 -3.48 -7.40 2.56
N ARG A 34 -2.82 -7.67 3.69
CA ARG A 34 -2.12 -6.64 4.45
C ARG A 34 -0.62 -6.87 4.39
N VAL A 35 0.13 -5.79 4.15
CA VAL A 35 1.59 -5.77 4.24
C VAL A 35 1.98 -4.75 5.29
N CYS A 36 2.82 -5.17 6.23
CA CYS A 36 3.22 -4.36 7.37
C CYS A 36 4.69 -3.93 7.27
N PHE A 37 4.98 -2.74 7.77
CA PHE A 37 6.32 -2.19 7.86
C PHE A 37 6.61 -1.76 9.29
N GLU A 38 7.81 -2.04 9.78
CA GLU A 38 8.21 -1.56 11.10
C GLU A 38 8.45 -0.04 11.07
N VAL A 39 7.74 0.68 11.93
CA VAL A 39 7.85 2.15 12.09
C VAL A 39 8.60 2.54 13.37
N GLY A 40 8.92 1.57 14.23
CA GLY A 40 9.77 1.76 15.40
C GLY A 40 9.50 0.77 16.51
N THR A 41 10.04 1.04 17.70
CA THR A 41 9.82 0.24 18.91
C THR A 41 9.32 1.12 20.04
N PHE A 42 8.27 0.68 20.73
CA PHE A 42 7.70 1.37 21.90
C PHE A 42 7.55 0.39 23.07
N GLY A 43 8.14 0.70 24.23
CA GLY A 43 8.06 -0.15 25.41
C GLY A 43 8.64 -1.56 25.22
N GLY A 44 9.61 -1.73 24.31
CA GLY A 44 10.18 -3.04 23.96
C GLY A 44 9.38 -3.85 22.93
N HIS A 45 8.30 -3.29 22.39
CA HIS A 45 7.48 -3.90 21.35
C HIS A 45 7.69 -3.21 20.01
N ARG A 46 7.88 -3.99 18.95
CA ARG A 46 7.91 -3.45 17.58
C ARG A 46 6.52 -2.93 17.21
N VAL A 47 6.49 -1.74 16.61
CA VAL A 47 5.29 -1.08 16.13
C VAL A 47 5.29 -1.19 14.61
N PHE A 48 4.18 -1.67 14.07
CA PHE A 48 3.99 -1.85 12.64
C PHE A 48 2.89 -0.93 12.15
N ASP A 49 3.12 -0.34 10.98
CA ASP A 49 2.06 0.26 10.17
C ASP A 49 1.77 -0.65 8.99
N CYS A 50 0.50 -0.82 8.64
CA CYS A 50 0.08 -1.87 7.72
C CYS A 50 -0.91 -1.35 6.69
N PHE A 51 -0.62 -1.67 5.45
CA PHE A 51 -1.36 -1.16 4.28
C PHE A 51 -2.10 -2.30 3.61
N THR A 52 -3.30 -2.00 3.15
CA THR A 52 -4.09 -2.93 2.35
C THR A 52 -3.61 -2.86 0.91
N VAL A 53 -3.23 -4.00 0.37
CA VAL A 53 -2.90 -4.16 -1.05
C VAL A 53 -3.94 -5.11 -1.62
N VAL A 54 -4.57 -4.72 -2.72
CA VAL A 54 -5.48 -5.61 -3.43
C VAL A 54 -4.67 -6.42 -4.43
N VAL A 55 -4.81 -7.74 -4.40
CA VAL A 55 -4.18 -8.67 -5.34
C VAL A 55 -5.26 -9.49 -6.04
N PRO A 56 -4.98 -10.15 -7.18
CA PRO A 56 -5.94 -11.05 -7.81
C PRO A 56 -6.45 -12.12 -6.83
N ASP A 57 -7.61 -12.73 -7.10
CA ASP A 57 -8.09 -13.85 -6.28
C ASP A 57 -7.08 -15.01 -6.33
N LEU A 58 -6.46 -15.33 -5.19
CA LEU A 58 -5.50 -16.43 -5.09
C LEU A 58 -6.17 -17.61 -4.38
N ALA A 59 -5.77 -18.84 -4.73
CA ALA A 59 -6.08 -19.99 -3.90
C ALA A 59 -5.14 -19.96 -2.69
N PRO A 60 -5.61 -19.62 -1.47
CA PRO A 60 -4.70 -19.40 -0.36
C PRO A 60 -3.93 -20.68 -0.03
N LYS A 61 -2.60 -20.62 -0.16
CA LYS A 61 -1.66 -21.62 0.36
C LYS A 61 -0.70 -20.93 1.32
N PRO A 62 -1.16 -20.64 2.52
CA PRO A 62 -0.46 -19.69 3.35
C PRO A 62 0.78 -20.33 3.99
N PRO A 63 1.97 -19.70 3.87
CA PRO A 63 3.18 -20.10 4.58
C PRO A 63 3.22 -19.47 5.98
N TRP A 64 2.09 -19.42 6.69
CA TRP A 64 2.04 -18.78 8.00
C TRP A 64 2.81 -19.59 9.04
N PRO A 65 3.45 -18.93 10.02
CA PRO A 65 3.95 -19.63 11.19
C PRO A 65 2.77 -20.32 11.90
N PRO A 66 2.93 -21.54 12.44
CA PRO A 66 1.85 -22.26 13.12
C PRO A 66 1.22 -21.46 14.27
N THR A 67 1.98 -20.54 14.84
CA THR A 67 1.58 -19.66 15.94
C THR A 67 0.74 -18.47 15.51
N CYS A 68 0.66 -18.15 14.21
CA CYS A 68 -0.13 -17.02 13.71
C CYS A 68 -0.66 -17.25 12.29
N LEU A 69 -1.78 -17.95 12.19
CA LEU A 69 -2.46 -18.33 10.95
C LEU A 69 -3.18 -17.17 10.21
N SER A 70 -2.91 -15.93 10.58
CA SER A 70 -3.49 -14.74 9.93
C SER A 70 -2.57 -13.52 10.03
N CYS A 71 -1.30 -13.74 10.36
CA CYS A 71 -0.35 -12.64 10.43
C CYS A 71 -0.08 -12.10 9.02
N PRO A 72 -0.16 -10.78 8.81
CA PRO A 72 0.32 -10.17 7.58
C PRO A 72 1.84 -10.33 7.44
N ALA A 73 2.29 -10.41 6.20
CA ALA A 73 3.68 -10.25 5.83
C ALA A 73 4.22 -8.93 6.40
N ALA A 74 5.44 -8.97 6.91
CA ALA A 74 6.09 -7.84 7.55
C ALA A 74 7.51 -7.66 7.00
N LEU A 75 7.82 -6.41 6.65
CA LEU A 75 9.11 -6.00 6.10
C LEU A 75 9.78 -5.02 7.06
N ILE A 76 11.03 -5.28 7.40
CA ILE A 76 11.84 -4.41 8.23
C ILE A 76 12.86 -3.74 7.32
N ILE A 77 12.59 -2.47 7.01
CA ILE A 77 13.45 -1.63 6.18
C ILE A 77 14.23 -0.72 7.13
N ASP A 78 15.53 -0.89 7.22
CA ASP A 78 16.40 0.07 7.90
C ASP A 78 16.65 1.26 6.96
N ASN A 79 16.63 2.47 7.49
CA ASN A 79 16.74 3.69 6.68
C ASN A 79 17.39 4.89 7.39
N GLU A 80 17.99 4.68 8.57
CA GLU A 80 18.61 5.74 9.41
C GLU A 80 17.73 6.98 9.69
N LEU A 81 16.43 6.93 9.34
CA LEU A 81 15.51 8.05 9.50
C LEU A 81 15.21 8.28 10.98
N ASP A 82 15.05 9.56 11.34
CA ASP A 82 14.42 9.92 12.62
C ASP A 82 13.03 9.25 12.67
N PRO A 83 12.68 8.55 13.78
CA PRO A 83 11.39 7.88 13.92
C PRO A 83 10.19 8.76 13.57
N LYS A 84 10.28 10.09 13.77
CA LYS A 84 9.19 11.02 13.42
C LYS A 84 8.91 11.11 11.92
N PHE A 85 9.91 10.90 11.07
CA PHE A 85 9.77 10.95 9.61
C PHE A 85 9.53 9.57 9.00
N ARG A 86 9.85 8.51 9.76
CA ARG A 86 9.67 7.12 9.32
C ARG A 86 8.20 6.78 9.04
N PHE A 87 7.25 7.37 9.78
CA PHE A 87 5.82 7.19 9.53
C PHE A 87 5.41 7.69 8.14
N ASP A 88 5.79 8.93 7.78
CA ASP A 88 5.44 9.50 6.47
C ASP A 88 6.10 8.71 5.33
N PHE A 89 7.38 8.35 5.49
CA PHE A 89 8.10 7.49 4.54
C PHE A 89 7.37 6.17 4.27
N ILE A 90 6.97 5.47 5.34
CA ILE A 90 6.27 4.19 5.27
C ILE A 90 4.84 4.36 4.73
N ALA A 91 4.14 5.43 5.12
CA ALA A 91 2.80 5.73 4.62
C ALA A 91 2.79 5.92 3.11
N GLU A 92 3.72 6.72 2.58
CA GLU A 92 3.87 6.94 1.15
C GLU A 92 4.28 5.63 0.45
N LEU A 93 5.22 4.86 1.00
CA LEU A 93 5.61 3.56 0.42
C LEU A 93 4.42 2.58 0.33
N GLY A 94 3.61 2.52 1.40
CA GLY A 94 2.43 1.68 1.49
C GLY A 94 1.31 2.12 0.53
N GLU A 95 1.05 3.44 0.43
CA GLU A 95 0.08 4.01 -0.52
C GLU A 95 0.48 3.72 -1.97
N GLY A 96 1.77 3.83 -2.31
CA GLY A 96 2.26 3.47 -3.64
C GLY A 96 1.97 2.02 -4.01
N LEU A 97 2.13 1.09 -3.06
CA LEU A 97 1.80 -0.33 -3.27
C LEU A 97 0.29 -0.57 -3.42
N GLN A 98 -0.53 0.13 -2.63
CA GLN A 98 -1.98 0.07 -2.78
C GLN A 98 -2.40 0.52 -4.18
N LEU A 99 -1.86 1.65 -4.65
CA LEU A 99 -2.14 2.18 -5.99
C LEU A 99 -1.72 1.23 -7.11
N LEU A 100 -0.60 0.51 -6.95
CA LEU A 100 -0.18 -0.54 -7.90
C LEU A 100 -1.17 -1.71 -7.94
N GLY A 101 -1.66 -2.16 -6.78
CA GLY A 101 -2.68 -3.21 -6.73
C GLY A 101 -4.00 -2.77 -7.37
N GLU A 102 -4.44 -1.54 -7.10
CA GLU A 102 -5.61 -0.96 -7.77
C GLU A 102 -5.41 -0.83 -9.29
N ALA A 103 -4.20 -0.47 -9.73
CA ALA A 103 -3.87 -0.34 -11.15
C ALA A 103 -3.92 -1.69 -11.88
N GLU A 104 -3.39 -2.75 -11.28
CA GLU A 104 -3.38 -4.09 -11.88
C GLU A 104 -4.79 -4.64 -12.09
N LEU A 105 -5.70 -4.34 -11.15
CA LEU A 105 -7.08 -4.82 -11.21
C LEU A 105 -8.03 -3.86 -11.94
N ALA A 106 -7.52 -2.71 -12.41
CA ALA A 106 -8.32 -1.77 -13.16
C ALA A 106 -8.68 -2.33 -14.55
N GLY A 107 -9.97 -2.61 -14.77
CA GLY A 107 -10.46 -3.08 -16.06
C GLY A 107 -10.38 -2.04 -17.19
N ASP A 108 -10.17 -0.76 -16.88
CA ASP A 108 -9.98 0.32 -17.84
C ASP A 108 -8.49 0.70 -17.97
N PRO A 109 -7.88 0.61 -19.17
CA PRO A 109 -6.46 0.93 -19.37
C PRO A 109 -6.11 2.40 -19.06
N GLY A 110 -7.05 3.32 -19.27
CA GLY A 110 -6.84 4.73 -18.93
C GLY A 110 -6.72 4.93 -17.42
N LYS A 111 -7.58 4.26 -16.66
CA LYS A 111 -7.55 4.26 -15.20
C LYS A 111 -6.30 3.59 -14.65
N ALA A 112 -5.90 2.43 -15.19
CA ALA A 112 -4.66 1.76 -14.81
C ALA A 112 -3.45 2.71 -14.97
N LYS A 113 -3.36 3.40 -16.11
CA LYS A 113 -2.29 4.38 -16.36
C LYS A 113 -2.31 5.56 -15.38
N GLU A 114 -3.48 6.09 -15.03
CA GLU A 114 -3.63 7.16 -14.04
C GLU A 114 -3.15 6.71 -12.66
N LEU A 115 -3.51 5.49 -12.24
CA LEU A 115 -3.12 4.92 -10.96
C LEU A 115 -1.60 4.66 -10.89
N ILE A 116 -1.00 4.14 -11.98
CA ILE A 116 0.46 3.97 -12.08
C ILE A 116 1.17 5.32 -11.95
N ALA A 117 0.70 6.37 -12.63
CA ALA A 117 1.30 7.70 -12.53
C ALA A 117 1.24 8.25 -11.09
N LYS A 118 0.09 8.06 -10.40
CA LYS A 118 -0.04 8.42 -8.98
C LYS A 118 0.90 7.61 -8.09
N ALA A 119 1.02 6.30 -8.33
CA ALA A 119 1.95 5.45 -7.60
C ALA A 119 3.39 5.95 -7.77
N THR A 120 3.78 6.33 -9.00
CA THR A 120 5.09 6.93 -9.29
C THR A 120 5.34 8.19 -8.46
N ASP A 121 4.40 9.14 -8.43
CA ASP A 121 4.52 10.37 -7.65
C ASP A 121 4.67 10.10 -6.15
N VAL A 122 3.88 9.14 -5.64
CA VAL A 122 3.91 8.74 -4.23
C VAL A 122 5.23 8.04 -3.86
N PHE A 123 5.74 7.15 -4.71
CA PHE A 123 7.04 6.52 -4.48
C PHE A 123 8.20 7.53 -4.54
N LEU A 124 8.13 8.53 -5.43
CA LEU A 124 9.08 9.64 -5.45
C LEU A 124 9.02 10.44 -4.13
N ALA A 125 7.83 10.71 -3.61
CA ALA A 125 7.66 11.37 -2.32
C ALA A 125 8.30 10.55 -1.19
N SER A 126 8.02 9.24 -1.13
CA SER A 126 8.62 8.32 -0.16
C SER A 126 10.14 8.33 -0.26
N ALA A 127 10.71 8.20 -1.47
CA ALA A 127 12.15 8.27 -1.69
C ALA A 127 12.75 9.62 -1.28
N ALA A 128 12.02 10.73 -1.47
CA ALA A 128 12.46 12.04 -1.02
C ALA A 128 12.53 12.15 0.51
N ARG A 129 11.70 11.40 1.25
CA ARG A 129 11.78 11.35 2.73
C ARG A 129 13.09 10.79 3.26
N LEU A 130 13.75 9.96 2.47
CA LEU A 130 15.05 9.40 2.82
C LEU A 130 16.14 10.48 2.89
N ASP A 131 15.96 11.64 2.24
CA ASP A 131 16.92 12.77 2.26
C ASP A 131 18.38 12.35 2.01
N GLY A 132 18.56 11.43 1.05
CA GLY A 132 19.86 10.85 0.70
C GLY A 132 20.35 9.71 1.61
N ALA A 133 19.64 9.38 2.70
CA ALA A 133 19.86 8.16 3.46
C ALA A 133 19.54 6.92 2.62
N GLU A 134 20.24 5.82 2.88
CA GLU A 134 20.04 4.56 2.19
C GLU A 134 18.96 3.74 2.91
N ALA A 135 17.97 3.25 2.15
CA ALA A 135 17.08 2.21 2.64
C ALA A 135 17.72 0.83 2.43
N ARG A 136 17.61 -0.07 3.40
CA ARG A 136 18.12 -1.45 3.34
C ARG A 136 17.10 -2.41 3.89
N LEU A 137 16.97 -3.57 3.26
CA LEU A 137 16.16 -4.64 3.83
C LEU A 137 16.95 -5.29 4.97
N GLU A 138 16.49 -5.12 6.20
CA GLU A 138 17.09 -5.77 7.36
C GLU A 138 16.59 -7.21 7.48
N ASN A 139 15.26 -7.39 7.42
CA ASN A 139 14.64 -8.68 7.65
C ASN A 139 13.19 -8.73 7.13
N VAL A 140 12.65 -9.94 6.99
CA VAL A 140 11.27 -10.21 6.58
C VAL A 140 10.63 -11.29 7.44
N GLY A 141 9.31 -11.24 7.59
CA GLY A 141 8.59 -12.16 8.44
C GLY A 141 7.11 -11.87 8.53
N TRP A 142 6.55 -12.05 9.72
CA TRP A 142 5.12 -11.99 9.99
C TRP A 142 4.85 -11.11 11.22
N ALA A 143 3.97 -10.13 11.07
CA ALA A 143 3.60 -9.23 12.17
C ALA A 143 2.39 -9.78 12.96
N ASP A 144 2.61 -10.23 14.18
CA ASP A 144 1.56 -10.54 15.15
C ASP A 144 1.09 -9.26 15.82
N LEU A 145 0.19 -8.57 15.14
CA LEU A 145 -0.39 -7.31 15.60
C LEU A 145 -1.16 -7.43 16.92
N LYS A 146 -1.66 -8.64 17.24
CA LYS A 146 -2.42 -8.89 18.48
C LYS A 146 -1.49 -8.95 19.68
N ASN A 147 -0.32 -9.58 19.54
CA ASN A 147 0.64 -9.75 20.62
C ASN A 147 1.83 -8.76 20.55
N GLY A 148 1.87 -7.89 19.54
CA GLY A 148 2.96 -6.94 19.30
C GLY A 148 4.29 -7.64 19.06
N LYS A 149 4.27 -8.75 18.30
CA LYS A 149 5.45 -9.57 18.03
C LYS A 149 5.75 -9.63 16.54
N PHE A 150 7.03 -9.78 16.24
CA PHE A 150 7.51 -10.14 14.91
C PHE A 150 7.98 -11.58 14.92
N HIS A 151 7.58 -12.35 13.92
CA HIS A 151 8.05 -13.70 13.69
C HIS A 151 8.90 -13.71 12.44
N ASP A 152 10.19 -14.01 12.57
CA ASP A 152 11.07 -14.21 11.43
C ASP A 152 10.48 -15.26 10.47
N ASP A 153 10.70 -15.08 9.17
CA ASP A 153 10.29 -16.09 8.21
C ASP A 153 11.17 -17.35 8.28
N THR A 154 10.75 -18.31 9.09
CA THR A 154 11.44 -19.60 9.22
C THR A 154 11.30 -20.50 7.99
N THR A 155 10.40 -20.17 7.06
CA THR A 155 10.15 -20.98 5.86
C THR A 155 11.10 -20.62 4.71
N ASN A 156 11.87 -19.53 4.85
CA ASN A 156 12.71 -18.96 3.80
C ASN A 156 11.93 -18.75 2.48
N ASN A 157 10.74 -18.17 2.57
CA ASN A 157 9.92 -17.84 1.42
C ASN A 157 10.68 -16.84 0.52
N PRO A 158 11.10 -17.27 -0.68
CA PRO A 158 11.92 -16.42 -1.54
C PRO A 158 11.16 -15.18 -2.03
N ALA A 159 9.84 -15.29 -2.26
CA ALA A 159 9.02 -14.16 -2.71
C ALA A 159 8.88 -13.10 -1.62
N LEU A 160 8.81 -13.50 -0.35
CA LEU A 160 8.74 -12.56 0.76
C LEU A 160 10.04 -11.73 0.88
N LYS A 161 11.19 -12.40 0.72
CA LYS A 161 12.48 -11.70 0.71
C LYS A 161 12.63 -10.81 -0.53
N ALA A 162 12.30 -11.32 -1.71
CA ALA A 162 12.38 -10.59 -2.97
C ALA A 162 11.51 -9.34 -2.97
N THR A 163 10.30 -9.41 -2.39
CA THR A 163 9.45 -8.23 -2.14
C THR A 163 10.24 -7.10 -1.49
N GLY A 164 10.88 -7.37 -0.35
CA GLY A 164 11.64 -6.35 0.38
C GLY A 164 12.85 -5.82 -0.41
N GLU A 165 13.55 -6.70 -1.13
CA GLU A 165 14.71 -6.35 -1.95
C GLU A 165 14.32 -5.43 -3.11
N ASP A 166 13.22 -5.74 -3.79
CA ASP A 166 12.71 -4.93 -4.90
C ASP A 166 12.13 -3.59 -4.43
N LEU A 167 11.47 -3.52 -3.28
CA LEU A 167 11.05 -2.22 -2.70
C LEU A 167 12.25 -1.31 -2.44
N VAL A 168 13.31 -1.84 -1.81
CA VAL A 168 14.52 -1.08 -1.50
C VAL A 168 15.28 -0.66 -2.77
N ALA A 169 15.36 -1.55 -3.76
CA ALA A 169 15.96 -1.23 -5.06
C ALA A 169 15.18 -0.14 -5.79
N GLY A 170 13.84 -0.20 -5.76
CA GLY A 170 12.97 0.83 -6.32
C GLY A 170 13.18 2.20 -5.65
N LEU A 171 13.24 2.23 -4.32
CA LEU A 171 13.52 3.46 -3.56
C LEU A 171 14.88 4.07 -3.92
N SER A 172 15.92 3.25 -4.00
CA SER A 172 17.27 3.71 -4.41
C SER A 172 17.26 4.34 -5.81
N LEU A 173 16.53 3.74 -6.76
CA LEU A 173 16.39 4.27 -8.12
C LEU A 173 15.59 5.58 -8.15
N MET A 174 14.54 5.72 -7.34
CA MET A 174 13.79 6.97 -7.22
C MET A 174 14.67 8.10 -6.63
N GLN A 175 15.53 7.80 -5.66
CA GLN A 175 16.49 8.78 -5.14
C GLN A 175 17.48 9.23 -6.21
N LEU A 176 17.97 8.31 -7.06
CA LEU A 176 18.84 8.65 -8.19
C LEU A 176 18.11 9.57 -9.19
N ALA A 177 16.84 9.28 -9.49
CA ALA A 177 16.04 10.09 -10.40
C ALA A 177 15.91 11.55 -9.94
N MET A 178 15.75 11.81 -8.64
CA MET A 178 15.57 13.17 -8.10
C MET A 178 16.74 14.12 -8.39
N GLY A 179 17.96 13.60 -8.57
CA GLY A 179 19.16 14.39 -8.87
C GLY A 179 19.59 14.36 -10.34
N ASP A 180 18.90 13.60 -11.19
CA ASP A 180 19.31 13.35 -12.57
C ASP A 180 18.68 14.37 -13.54
N PRO A 181 19.45 15.03 -14.43
CA PRO A 181 18.89 15.86 -15.50
C PRO A 181 17.99 15.09 -16.48
N HIS A 182 18.07 13.76 -16.52
CA HIS A 182 17.23 12.87 -17.33
C HIS A 182 16.70 11.73 -16.44
N PRO A 183 15.69 12.00 -15.59
CA PRO A 183 15.27 11.08 -14.52
C PRO A 183 14.55 9.82 -15.03
N GLU A 184 13.98 9.86 -16.22
CA GLU A 184 13.07 8.84 -16.76
C GLU A 184 13.61 7.40 -16.73
N PRO A 185 14.87 7.10 -17.12
CA PRO A 185 15.37 5.73 -17.06
C PRO A 185 15.40 5.16 -15.64
N ASN A 186 15.69 5.99 -14.64
CA ASN A 186 15.70 5.58 -13.23
C ASN A 186 14.28 5.41 -12.70
N ILE A 187 13.35 6.29 -13.09
CA ILE A 187 11.91 6.16 -12.73
C ILE A 187 11.33 4.88 -13.34
N GLU A 188 11.58 4.61 -14.62
CA GLU A 188 11.10 3.40 -15.29
C GLU A 188 11.64 2.13 -14.62
N ALA A 189 12.95 2.10 -14.34
CA ALA A 189 13.58 0.99 -13.64
C ALA A 189 13.04 0.83 -12.21
N ALA A 190 12.76 1.93 -11.49
CA ALA A 190 12.18 1.91 -10.16
C ALA A 190 10.76 1.33 -10.18
N MET A 191 9.92 1.79 -11.12
CA MET A 191 8.56 1.28 -11.27
C MET A 191 8.53 -0.20 -11.65
N ALA A 192 9.48 -0.68 -12.43
CA ALA A 192 9.63 -2.11 -12.70
C ALA A 192 9.95 -2.90 -11.42
N ARG A 193 10.78 -2.37 -10.51
CA ARG A 193 11.06 -2.97 -9.21
C ARG A 193 9.83 -2.99 -8.31
N PHE A 194 9.13 -1.87 -8.17
CA PHE A 194 7.90 -1.82 -7.37
C PHE A 194 6.81 -2.74 -7.92
N GLY A 195 6.67 -2.84 -9.25
CA GLY A 195 5.79 -3.81 -9.90
C GLY A 195 6.17 -5.27 -9.60
N GLN A 196 7.46 -5.60 -9.60
CA GLN A 196 7.92 -6.93 -9.22
C GLN A 196 7.65 -7.22 -7.73
N ALA A 197 7.90 -6.26 -6.83
CA ALA A 197 7.57 -6.41 -5.42
C ALA A 197 6.07 -6.68 -5.20
N TYR A 198 5.18 -6.03 -5.96
CA TYR A 198 3.75 -6.31 -5.95
C TYR A 198 3.42 -7.75 -6.40
N GLN A 199 4.04 -8.23 -7.48
CA GLN A 199 3.87 -9.61 -7.96
C GLN A 199 4.38 -10.64 -6.95
N ASP A 200 5.48 -10.34 -6.28
CA ASP A 200 6.06 -11.19 -5.24
C ASP A 200 5.16 -11.25 -4.01
N ILE A 201 4.56 -10.11 -3.61
CA ILE A 201 3.52 -10.06 -2.58
C ILE A 201 2.37 -11.01 -2.94
N ALA A 202 1.85 -10.96 -4.17
CA ALA A 202 0.80 -11.89 -4.60
C ALA A 202 1.29 -13.35 -4.50
N THR A 203 2.54 -13.64 -4.87
CA THR A 203 3.14 -14.98 -4.77
C THR A 203 3.20 -15.49 -3.33
N VAL A 204 3.53 -14.62 -2.35
CA VAL A 204 3.57 -14.96 -0.92
C VAL A 204 2.23 -15.53 -0.43
N TYR A 205 1.11 -14.97 -0.91
CA TYR A 205 -0.24 -15.37 -0.48
C TYR A 205 -0.89 -16.43 -1.39
N GLY A 206 -0.40 -16.59 -2.62
CA GLY A 206 -0.98 -17.49 -3.62
C GLY A 206 -0.33 -18.87 -3.76
N GLY A 207 0.95 -18.99 -3.37
CA GLY A 207 1.69 -20.25 -3.27
C GLY A 207 2.02 -20.97 -4.58
#